data_AF-A0A9P5ND16-F1
#
_entry.id   AF-A0A9P5ND16-F1
#
_cell.length_a   1.000
_cell.length_b   1.000
_cell.length_c   1.000
_cell.angle_alpha   90.00
_cell.angle_beta   90.00
_cell.angle_gamma   90.00
#
_symmetry.space_group_name_H-M   'P 1'
#
loop_
_entity.id
_entity.type
_entity.pdbx_description
1 polymer ?
#
loop_
_entity_poly.entity_id
_entity_poly.type
_entity_poly.pdbx_seq_one_letter_code
_entity_poly.pdbx_strand_id
1 'polypeptide(L)'
;MLSCLLKAIVSVGHAFLWKHFIEYGDPSLSNLMYDEEFKHGVLTDFDLSLPQWEPRVVGTDRTGTIPFIALDLLTADYWSGATTRFYHHEL
;
A
#
# COMPACT_ATOMS: atom_id res chain seq x y z
N MET A 1 -6.58 -10.97 -19.26
CA MET A 1 -6.11 -11.97 -18.28
C MET A 1 -5.07 -11.38 -17.34
N LEU A 2 -4.01 -10.75 -17.85
CA LEU A 2 -2.99 -10.04 -17.05
C LEU A 2 -3.56 -8.96 -16.11
N SER A 3 -4.60 -8.22 -16.54
CA SER A 3 -5.25 -7.17 -15.74
C SER A 3 -6.08 -7.68 -14.56
N CYS A 4 -6.62 -8.91 -14.62
CA CYS A 4 -7.41 -9.48 -13.52
C CYS A 4 -6.49 -10.03 -12.41
N LEU A 5 -5.35 -10.60 -12.80
CA LEU A 5 -4.36 -11.12 -11.87
C LEU A 5 -3.73 -9.97 -11.06
N LEU A 6 -3.35 -8.87 -11.74
CA LEU A 6 -2.84 -7.64 -11.13
C LEU A 6 -3.77 -7.11 -10.03
N LYS A 7 -5.08 -7.04 -10.32
CA LYS A 7 -6.09 -6.57 -9.37
C LYS A 7 -6.20 -7.49 -8.15
N ALA A 8 -6.17 -8.80 -8.35
CA ALA A 8 -6.33 -9.77 -7.27
C ALA A 8 -5.13 -9.81 -6.33
N ILE A 9 -3.90 -9.70 -6.86
CA ILE A 9 -2.68 -9.75 -6.03
C ILE A 9 -2.57 -8.49 -5.17
N VAL A 10 -2.77 -7.32 -5.80
CA VAL A 10 -2.75 -6.04 -5.07
C VAL A 10 -3.90 -6.01 -4.06
N SER A 11 -5.13 -6.37 -4.42
CA SER A 11 -6.25 -6.26 -3.48
C SER A 11 -6.18 -7.25 -2.32
N VAL A 12 -5.78 -8.50 -2.54
CA VAL A 12 -5.74 -9.53 -1.48
C VAL A 12 -4.50 -9.36 -0.60
N GLY A 13 -3.32 -9.17 -1.19
CA GLY A 13 -2.07 -9.02 -0.45
C GLY A 13 -2.06 -7.72 0.37
N HIS A 14 -2.50 -6.61 -0.23
CA HIS A 14 -2.61 -5.33 0.48
C HIS A 14 -3.62 -5.42 1.62
N ALA A 15 -4.82 -6.01 1.37
CA ALA A 15 -5.81 -6.21 2.42
C ALA A 15 -5.30 -7.08 3.56
N PHE A 16 -4.58 -8.16 3.26
CA PHE A 16 -4.01 -9.04 4.25
C PHE A 16 -3.05 -8.28 5.17
N LEU A 17 -2.11 -7.52 4.62
CA LEU A 17 -1.15 -6.73 5.40
C LEU A 17 -1.86 -5.71 6.31
N TRP A 18 -2.85 -4.99 5.78
CA TRP A 18 -3.64 -4.04 6.56
C TRP A 18 -4.42 -4.70 7.70
N LYS A 19 -5.03 -5.87 7.47
CA LYS A 19 -5.69 -6.66 8.53
C LYS A 19 -4.72 -7.15 9.61
N HIS A 20 -3.45 -7.29 9.26
CA HIS A 20 -2.37 -7.66 10.16
C HIS A 20 -1.55 -6.45 10.65
N PHE A 21 -2.13 -5.25 10.60
CA PHE A 21 -1.56 -4.00 11.14
C PHE A 21 -0.24 -3.58 10.48
N ILE A 22 -0.04 -3.98 9.22
CA ILE A 22 1.08 -3.52 8.38
C ILE A 22 0.52 -2.68 7.23
N GLU A 23 0.89 -1.40 7.19
CA GLU A 23 0.52 -0.49 6.12
C GLU A 23 1.55 -0.58 5.00
N TYR A 24 1.25 -1.34 3.95
CA TYR A 24 2.13 -1.41 2.79
C TYR A 24 2.10 -0.09 1.99
N GLY A 25 3.21 0.63 2.00
CA GLY A 25 3.30 2.05 1.61
C GLY A 25 3.48 2.35 0.12
N ASP A 26 3.90 1.37 -0.69
CA ASP A 26 4.19 1.59 -2.11
C ASP A 26 3.52 0.56 -3.04
N PRO A 27 2.18 0.59 -3.16
CA PRO A 27 1.49 -0.18 -4.16
C PRO A 27 1.85 0.37 -5.55
N SER A 28 2.67 -0.34 -6.30
CA SER A 28 3.05 0.05 -7.66
C SER A 28 3.21 -1.18 -8.55
N LEU A 29 3.15 -0.98 -9.87
CA LEU A 29 3.34 -2.09 -10.82
C LEU A 29 4.76 -2.66 -10.77
N SER A 30 5.76 -1.84 -10.44
CA SER A 30 7.15 -2.30 -10.29
C SER A 30 7.35 -3.17 -9.06
N ASN A 31 6.51 -2.99 -8.03
CA ASN A 31 6.59 -3.74 -6.77
C ASN A 31 5.68 -4.98 -6.77
N LEU A 32 5.14 -5.33 -7.95
CA LEU A 32 4.35 -6.52 -8.19
C LEU A 32 5.14 -7.46 -9.08
N MET A 33 5.54 -8.60 -8.52
CA MET A 33 6.17 -9.67 -9.28
C MET A 33 5.18 -10.79 -9.56
N TYR A 34 5.45 -11.56 -10.61
CA TYR A 34 4.74 -12.79 -10.91
C TYR A 34 5.73 -13.96 -10.88
N ASP A 35 5.40 -14.95 -10.06
CA ASP A 35 6.13 -16.20 -10.01
C ASP A 35 5.55 -17.16 -11.06
N GLU A 36 6.32 -17.42 -12.11
CA GLU A 36 5.90 -18.30 -13.21
C GLU A 36 5.92 -19.78 -12.81
N GLU A 37 6.75 -20.20 -11.86
CA GLU A 37 6.83 -21.60 -11.42
C GLU A 37 5.57 -21.97 -10.65
N PHE A 38 5.19 -21.12 -9.71
CA PHE A 38 4.08 -21.40 -8.81
C PHE A 38 2.76 -20.70 -9.19
N LYS A 39 2.78 -19.85 -10.24
CA LYS A 39 1.62 -19.17 -10.83
C LYS A 39 0.90 -18.19 -9.90
N HIS A 40 1.62 -17.46 -9.06
CA HIS A 40 1.03 -16.45 -8.17
C HIS A 40 1.82 -15.15 -8.13
N GLY A 41 1.12 -14.09 -7.72
CA GLY A 41 1.74 -12.80 -7.54
C GLY A 41 2.45 -12.66 -6.20
N VAL A 42 3.49 -11.85 -6.21
CA VAL A 42 4.32 -11.55 -5.04
C VAL A 42 4.36 -10.03 -4.90
N LEU A 43 4.00 -9.55 -3.71
CA LEU A 43 4.29 -8.17 -3.31
C LEU A 43 5.73 -8.11 -2.85
N THR A 44 6.48 -7.12 -3.33
CA THR A 44 7.90 -6.92 -3.02
C THR A 44 8.15 -5.49 -2.59
N ASP A 45 9.32 -5.20 -2.04
CA ASP A 45 9.71 -3.84 -1.62
C ASP A 45 8.86 -3.29 -0.45
N PHE A 46 9.29 -3.67 0.76
CA PHE A 46 8.59 -3.33 2.01
C PHE A 46 9.27 -2.19 2.78
N ASP A 47 10.22 -1.48 2.17
CA ASP A 47 10.98 -0.42 2.85
C ASP A 47 10.12 0.78 3.29
N LEU A 48 9.00 1.02 2.59
CA LEU A 48 7.97 2.01 2.94
C LEU A 48 6.79 1.40 3.74
N SER A 49 6.90 0.14 4.17
CA SER A 49 5.85 -0.48 4.98
C SER A 49 5.93 -0.04 6.44
N LEU A 50 4.78 0.29 7.02
CA LEU A 50 4.71 0.84 8.38
C LEU A 50 3.90 -0.09 9.29
N PRO A 51 4.48 -0.58 10.39
CA PRO A 51 3.72 -1.24 11.44
C PRO A 51 2.86 -0.22 12.21
N GLN A 52 1.58 -0.51 12.43
CA GLN A 52 0.66 0.45 13.07
C GLN A 52 0.93 0.66 14.57
N TRP A 53 1.70 -0.23 15.20
CA TRP A 53 2.04 -0.16 16.62
C TRP A 53 3.27 0.70 16.91
N GLU A 54 4.04 1.09 15.89
CA GLU A 54 5.20 1.96 16.07
C GLU A 54 4.76 3.42 16.26
N PRO A 55 5.35 4.16 17.21
CA PRO A 55 5.08 5.59 17.37
C PRO A 55 5.45 6.37 16.11
N ARG A 56 4.57 7.28 15.69
CA ARG A 56 4.73 7.98 14.40
C ARG A 56 4.15 9.39 14.43
N VAL A 57 4.81 10.28 13.67
CA VAL A 57 4.36 11.65 13.43
C VAL A 57 3.69 11.68 12.06
N VAL A 58 2.36 11.76 12.05
CA VAL A 58 1.56 11.78 10.81
C VAL A 58 2.01 12.94 9.92
N GLY A 59 2.07 12.71 8.62
CA GLY A 59 2.52 13.71 7.64
C GLY A 59 4.04 13.77 7.47
N THR A 60 4.80 12.89 8.15
CA THR A 60 6.25 12.73 7.91
C THR A 60 6.59 11.39 7.25
N ASP A 61 5.58 10.60 6.91
CA ASP A 61 5.74 9.30 6.28
C ASP A 61 6.37 9.45 4.90
N ARG A 62 7.29 8.53 4.55
CA ARG A 62 7.73 8.39 3.16
C ARG A 62 6.57 7.82 2.36
N THR A 63 6.06 8.59 1.42
CA THR A 63 4.95 8.18 0.57
C THR A 63 5.46 7.41 -0.65
N GLY A 64 4.61 6.50 -1.15
CA GLY A 64 4.93 5.67 -2.29
C GLY A 64 4.94 6.40 -3.63
N THR A 65 4.71 5.65 -4.69
CA THR A 65 4.77 6.13 -6.07
C THR A 65 3.54 7.01 -6.38
N ILE A 66 3.74 8.30 -6.68
CA ILE A 66 2.70 9.35 -6.87
C ILE A 66 1.41 8.88 -7.58
N PRO A 67 1.45 8.20 -8.75
CA PRO A 67 0.22 7.76 -9.43
C PRO A 67 -0.61 6.71 -8.67
N PHE A 68 -0.09 6.11 -7.60
CA PHE A 68 -0.76 5.07 -6.81
C PHE A 68 -1.06 5.50 -5.36
N ILE A 69 -0.77 6.76 -5.00
CA ILE A 69 -1.11 7.32 -3.70
C ILE A 69 -2.61 7.69 -3.69
N ALA A 70 -3.29 7.45 -2.56
CA ALA A 70 -4.66 7.91 -2.35
C ALA A 70 -4.74 9.44 -2.35
N LEU A 71 -5.75 10.01 -3.02
CA LEU A 71 -5.89 11.46 -3.20
C LEU A 71 -5.91 12.23 -1.87
N ASP A 72 -6.51 11.65 -0.82
CA ASP A 72 -6.59 12.28 0.50
C ASP A 72 -5.20 12.50 1.14
N LEU A 73 -4.20 11.71 0.74
CA LEU A 73 -2.80 11.84 1.20
C LEU A 73 -2.03 12.90 0.39
N LEU A 74 -2.59 13.41 -0.71
CA LEU A 74 -2.01 14.47 -1.52
C LEU A 74 -2.49 15.87 -1.09
N THR A 75 -3.05 15.99 0.11
CA THR A 75 -3.60 17.23 0.67
C THR A 75 -2.66 17.83 1.72
N ALA A 76 -2.69 19.16 1.86
CA ALA A 76 -1.93 19.85 2.91
C ALA A 76 -2.33 19.36 4.32
N ASP A 77 -3.59 18.97 4.50
CA ASP A 77 -4.11 18.46 5.78
C ASP A 77 -3.40 17.17 6.21
N TYR A 78 -3.20 16.22 5.30
CA TYR A 78 -2.40 15.01 5.58
C TYR A 78 -0.97 15.36 5.97
N TRP A 79 -0.29 16.22 5.19
CA TRP A 79 1.10 16.62 5.44
C TRP A 79 1.28 17.46 6.71
N SER A 80 0.22 18.11 7.19
CA SER A 80 0.20 18.79 8.49
C SER A 80 -0.06 17.85 9.68
N GLY A 81 -0.33 16.57 9.42
CA GLY A 81 -0.65 15.57 10.44
C GLY A 81 -2.11 15.58 10.89
N ALA A 82 -2.99 16.35 10.24
CA ALA A 82 -4.39 16.48 10.62
C ALA A 82 -5.26 15.28 10.19
N THR A 83 -4.81 14.50 9.21
CA THR A 83 -5.52 13.34 8.68
C THR A 83 -4.63 12.11 8.75
N THR A 84 -5.14 11.02 9.31
CA THR A 84 -4.44 9.73 9.33
C THR A 84 -4.71 8.93 8.06
N ARG A 85 -3.76 8.07 7.68
CA ARG A 85 -3.92 7.16 6.56
C ARG A 85 -4.91 6.04 6.91
N PHE A 86 -5.82 5.72 6.00
CA PHE A 86 -6.80 4.64 6.13
C PHE A 86 -6.76 3.69 4.94
N TYR A 87 -7.21 2.45 5.18
CA TYR A 87 -7.43 1.47 4.13
C TYR A 87 -8.92 1.16 3.99
N HIS A 88 -9.46 1.42 2.80
CA HIS A 88 -10.84 1.15 2.46
C HIS A 88 -10.90 -0.04 1.50
N HIS A 89 -11.03 -1.24 2.04
CA HIS A 89 -11.16 -2.47 1.23
C HIS A 89 -12.51 -2.60 0.52
N GLU A 90 -13.53 -1.90 1.04
CA GLU A 90 -14.95 -2.04 0.65
C GLU A 90 -15.32 -1.24 -0.62
N LEU A 91 -14.37 -0.54 -1.24
CA LEU A 91 -14.56 0.29 -2.43
C LEU A 91 -14.15 -0.41 -3.73
#